data_AF-A0A0D0RB93-F1
#
_entry.id   AF-A0A0D0RB93-F1
#
_cell.length_a   1.000
_cell.length_b   1.000
_cell.length_c   1.000
_cell.angle_alpha   90.00
_cell.angle_beta   90.00
_cell.angle_gamma   90.00
#
_symmetry.space_group_name_H-M   'P 1'
#
loop_
_entity.id
_entity.type
_entity.pdbx_description
1 polymer ?
#
loop_
_entity_poly.entity_id
_entity_poly.type
_entity_poly.pdbx_seq_one_letter_code
_entity_poly.pdbx_strand_id
1 'polypeptide(L)'
;MYFETSLRKMEVHLKNGEILTVRKTIKEMSKELDEDCFVKLHSGCVVNIKYIERSLSHEVVLKNGEQLIVSRTRAKGVKKSILDYWRRSV
;
A
#
# COMPACT_ATOMS: atom_id res chain seq x y z
N MET A 1 0.08 -6.45 4.80
CA MET A 1 -0.98 -5.50 4.41
C MET A 1 -0.38 -4.38 3.59
N TYR A 2 0.56 -3.66 4.16
CA TYR A 2 1.36 -2.66 3.48
C TYR A 2 2.79 -2.75 3.98
N PHE A 3 3.68 -2.03 3.32
CA PHE A 3 5.04 -1.84 3.80
C PHE A 3 5.45 -0.40 3.61
N GLU A 4 6.25 0.10 4.54
CA GLU A 4 6.71 1.46 4.53
C GLU A 4 8.14 1.62 5.03
N THR A 5 8.76 2.72 4.63
CA THR A 5 10.05 3.14 5.16
C THR A 5 9.83 4.06 6.35
N SER A 6 10.09 3.53 7.55
CA SER A 6 10.05 4.24 8.82
C SER A 6 11.45 4.30 9.40
N LEU A 7 11.94 5.48 9.81
CA LEU A 7 13.28 5.67 10.41
C LEU A 7 14.44 4.97 9.63
N ARG A 8 14.40 5.03 8.29
CA ARG A 8 15.36 4.36 7.36
C ARG A 8 15.35 2.82 7.42
N LYS A 9 14.34 2.22 8.05
CA LYS A 9 14.08 0.78 8.08
C LYS A 9 12.83 0.47 7.27
N MET A 10 12.79 -0.73 6.67
CA MET A 10 11.60 -1.21 5.98
C MET A 10 10.74 -1.98 6.96
N GLU A 11 9.53 -1.50 7.21
CA GLU A 11 8.53 -2.12 8.07
C GLU A 11 7.45 -2.75 7.20
N VAL A 12 7.15 -4.02 7.46
CA VAL A 12 6.07 -4.77 6.82
C VAL A 12 4.99 -4.98 7.86
N HIS A 13 3.84 -4.37 7.63
CA HIS A 13 2.70 -4.40 8.55
C HIS A 13 1.75 -5.53 8.13
N LEU A 14 1.60 -6.53 8.99
CA LEU A 14 0.83 -7.74 8.74
C LEU A 14 -0.62 -7.61 9.27
N LYS A 15 -1.50 -8.47 8.76
CA LYS A 15 -2.94 -8.42 9.10
C LYS A 15 -3.28 -8.72 10.56
N ASN A 16 -2.37 -9.38 11.26
CA ASN A 16 -2.49 -9.72 12.67
C ASN A 16 -1.92 -8.63 13.59
N GLY A 17 -1.52 -7.48 13.03
CA GLY A 17 -0.90 -6.38 13.78
C GLY A 17 0.60 -6.55 14.02
N GLU A 18 1.22 -7.64 13.55
CA GLU A 18 2.67 -7.80 13.63
C GLU A 18 3.38 -6.88 12.64
N ILE A 19 4.50 -6.30 13.08
CA ILE A 19 5.37 -5.46 12.27
C ILE A 19 6.72 -6.15 12.13
N LEU A 20 7.09 -6.50 10.90
CA LEU A 20 8.38 -7.09 10.59
C LEU A 20 9.33 -6.02 10.05
N THR A 21 10.53 -5.94 10.61
CA THR A 21 11.59 -5.12 10.03
C THR A 21 12.46 -5.94 9.10
N VAL A 22 12.59 -5.50 7.84
CA VAL A 22 13.43 -6.17 6.83
C VAL A 22 14.54 -5.26 6.33
N ARG A 23 15.67 -5.84 5.92
CA ARG A 23 16.78 -5.12 5.27
C ARG A 23 16.60 -5.14 3.74
N LYS A 24 15.48 -4.62 3.26
CA LYS A 24 15.17 -4.51 1.82
C LYS A 24 14.67 -3.10 1.48
N THR A 25 14.94 -2.67 0.26
CA THR A 25 14.40 -1.44 -0.31
C THR A 25 13.00 -1.65 -0.87
N ILE A 26 12.25 -0.55 -1.07
CA ILE A 26 10.95 -0.61 -1.78
C ILE A 26 11.12 -1.24 -3.16
N LYS A 27 12.23 -0.96 -3.85
CA LYS A 27 12.49 -1.51 -5.19
C LYS A 27 12.62 -3.04 -5.16
N GLU A 28 13.32 -3.58 -4.16
CA GLU A 28 13.44 -5.02 -3.98
C GLU A 28 12.11 -5.65 -3.61
N MET A 29 11.39 -5.05 -2.65
CA MET A 29 10.05 -5.50 -2.28
C MET A 29 9.10 -5.51 -3.48
N SER A 30 9.08 -4.45 -4.30
CA SER A 30 8.22 -4.36 -5.48
C SER A 30 8.50 -5.42 -6.54
N LYS A 31 9.72 -5.97 -6.64
CA LYS A 31 10.03 -7.07 -7.58
C LYS A 31 9.48 -8.42 -7.13
N GLU A 32 9.34 -8.61 -5.83
CA GLU A 32 8.87 -9.86 -5.22
C GLU A 32 7.35 -9.90 -5.06
N LEU A 33 6.68 -8.78 -5.33
CA LEU A 33 5.26 -8.60 -5.10
C LEU A 33 4.54 -8.44 -6.42
N ASP A 34 3.31 -8.96 -6.45
CA ASP A 34 2.42 -8.85 -7.59
C ASP A 34 2.03 -7.38 -7.82
N GLU A 35 2.48 -6.81 -8.94
CA GLU A 35 2.21 -5.41 -9.32
C GLU A 35 0.72 -5.12 -9.49
N ASP A 36 -0.11 -6.15 -9.76
CA ASP A 36 -1.55 -5.98 -9.87
C ASP A 36 -2.24 -5.82 -8.50
N CYS A 37 -1.62 -6.36 -7.45
CA CYS A 37 -2.17 -6.32 -6.09
C CYS A 37 -1.60 -5.20 -5.24
N PHE A 38 -0.45 -4.62 -5.62
CA PHE A 38 0.25 -3.62 -4.81
C PHE A 38 0.33 -2.27 -5.50
N VAL A 39 0.00 -1.20 -4.76
CA VAL A 39 0.05 0.16 -5.27
C VAL A 39 0.89 1.07 -4.38
N LYS A 40 1.76 1.88 -4.99
CA LYS A 40 2.63 2.82 -4.30
C LYS A 40 1.88 4.11 -3.95
N LEU A 41 1.70 4.38 -2.65
CA LEU A 41 0.96 5.54 -2.14
C LEU A 41 1.82 6.81 -2.10
N HIS A 42 3.07 6.69 -1.66
CA HIS A 42 4.08 7.74 -1.70
C HIS A 42 5.49 7.15 -1.86
N SER A 43 6.54 7.96 -1.84
CA SER A 43 7.92 7.51 -2.04
C SER A 43 8.33 6.35 -1.12
N GLY A 44 7.78 6.34 0.09
CA GLY A 44 8.10 5.46 1.20
C GLY A 44 7.03 4.45 1.57
N CYS A 45 5.89 4.32 0.88
CA CYS A 45 4.82 3.39 1.27
C CYS A 45 4.14 2.75 0.07
N VAL A 46 3.87 1.45 0.19
CA VAL A 46 3.17 0.63 -0.79
C VAL A 46 2.16 -0.25 -0.05
N VAL A 47 0.93 -0.29 -0.55
CA VAL A 47 -0.19 -1.02 0.07
C VAL A 47 -0.68 -2.12 -0.85
N ASN A 48 -1.11 -3.23 -0.26
CA ASN A 48 -1.86 -4.26 -0.98
C ASN A 48 -3.35 -3.86 -1.08
N ILE A 49 -3.87 -3.73 -2.30
CA ILE A 49 -5.22 -3.26 -2.61
C ILE A 49 -6.29 -4.17 -2.00
N LYS A 50 -6.03 -5.47 -1.84
CA LYS A 50 -6.95 -6.43 -1.21
C LYS A 50 -7.37 -6.03 0.21
N TYR A 51 -6.53 -5.28 0.91
CA TYR A 51 -6.76 -4.83 2.28
C TYR A 51 -7.31 -3.42 2.38
N ILE A 52 -7.49 -2.71 1.26
CA ILE A 52 -8.14 -1.40 1.23
C ILE A 52 -9.65 -1.61 1.40
N GLU A 53 -10.23 -0.89 2.35
CA GLU A 53 -11.67 -0.83 2.55
C GLU A 53 -12.28 0.33 1.77
N ARG A 54 -11.66 1.51 1.83
CA ARG A 54 -12.14 2.72 1.14
C ARG A 54 -10.98 3.59 0.68
N SER A 55 -11.16 4.26 -0.45
CA SER A 55 -10.24 5.27 -0.96
C SER A 55 -10.86 6.66 -0.87
N LEU A 56 -10.07 7.62 -0.41
CA LEU A 56 -10.43 9.03 -0.28
C LEU A 56 -9.44 9.86 -1.14
N SER A 57 -9.60 11.18 -1.17
CA SER A 57 -8.83 12.03 -2.09
C SER A 57 -7.31 11.92 -1.90
N HIS A 58 -6.84 11.86 -0.65
CA HIS A 58 -5.41 11.85 -0.32
C HIS A 58 -5.06 10.80 0.75
N GLU A 59 -5.93 9.82 0.96
CA GLU A 59 -5.76 8.76 1.95
C GLU A 59 -6.50 7.50 1.52
N VAL A 60 -6.05 6.37 2.03
CA VAL A 60 -6.76 5.09 1.94
C VAL A 60 -6.97 4.57 3.34
N VAL A 61 -8.13 3.97 3.58
CA VAL A 61 -8.45 3.31 4.85
C VAL A 61 -8.41 1.80 4.61
N LEU A 62 -7.69 1.11 5.47
CA LEU A 62 -7.54 -0.33 5.44
C LEU A 62 -8.67 -1.01 6.24
N LYS A 63 -8.90 -2.30 5.98
CA LYS A 63 -9.91 -3.12 6.67
C LYS A 63 -9.73 -3.23 8.19
N ASN A 64 -8.54 -2.90 8.72
CA ASN A 64 -8.27 -2.85 10.15
C ASN A 64 -8.46 -1.44 10.76
N GLY A 65 -8.95 -0.47 9.96
CA GLY A 65 -9.18 0.91 10.39
C GLY A 65 -7.97 1.84 10.22
N GLU A 66 -6.79 1.32 9.86
CA GLU A 66 -5.61 2.15 9.65
C GLU A 66 -5.75 3.06 8.41
N GLN A 67 -5.17 4.25 8.51
CA GLN A 67 -5.23 5.26 7.47
C GLN A 67 -3.83 5.53 6.91
N LEU A 68 -3.68 5.34 5.60
CA LEU A 68 -2.41 5.59 4.91
C LEU A 68 -2.54 6.80 3.99
N ILE A 69 -1.58 7.71 4.09
CA ILE A 69 -1.54 8.93 3.29
C ILE A 69 -1.14 8.61 1.86
N VAL A 70 -1.78 9.26 0.89
CA VAL A 70 -1.43 9.19 -0.53
C VAL A 70 -0.83 10.51 -0.97
N SER A 71 0.32 10.47 -1.64
CA SER A 71 0.93 11.71 -2.13
C SER A 71 0.02 12.38 -3.17
N ARG A 72 -0.12 13.70 -3.10
CA ARG A 72 -0.97 14.50 -4.02
C ARG A 72 -0.77 14.14 -5.49
N THR A 73 0.49 13.98 -5.91
CA THR A 73 0.88 13.60 -7.28
C THR A 73 0.46 12.20 -7.69
N ARG A 74 0.21 11.29 -6.75
CA ARG A 74 -0.15 9.88 -6.99
C ARG A 74 -1.62 9.60 -6.78
N ALA A 75 -2.36 10.46 -6.08
CA ALA A 75 -3.77 10.28 -5.75
C ALA A 75 -4.64 9.79 -6.91
N LYS A 76 -4.54 10.44 -8.08
CA LYS A 76 -5.30 10.07 -9.28
C LYS A 76 -4.94 8.66 -9.78
N GLY A 77 -3.65 8.33 -9.79
CA GLY A 77 -3.16 7.01 -10.21
C GLY A 77 -3.56 5.91 -9.25
N VAL A 78 -3.41 6.14 -7.95
CA VAL A 78 -3.82 5.19 -6.90
C VAL A 78 -5.31 4.89 -6.98
N LYS A 79 -6.15 5.93 -7.10
CA LYS A 79 -7.60 5.75 -7.23
C LYS A 79 -7.96 4.89 -8.44
N LYS A 80 -7.27 5.11 -9.58
CA LYS A 80 -7.45 4.30 -10.78
C LYS A 80 -7.07 2.84 -10.53
N SER A 81 -5.89 2.57 -9.97
CA SER A 81 -5.43 1.20 -9.67
C SER A 81 -6.40 0.44 -8.75
N ILE A 82 -6.95 1.11 -7.74
CA ILE A 82 -7.93 0.51 -6.82
C ILE A 82 -9.22 0.13 -7.56
N LEU A 83 -9.76 1.04 -8.37
CA LEU A 83 -10.97 0.80 -9.16
C LEU A 83 -10.77 -0.34 -10.17
N ASP A 84 -9.62 -0.35 -10.86
CA ASP A 84 -9.26 -1.38 -11.83
C ASP A 84 -9.12 -2.76 -11.17
N TYR A 85 -8.60 -2.82 -9.94
CA TYR A 85 -8.51 -4.06 -9.17
C TYR A 85 -9.90 -4.57 -8.75
N TRP A 86 -10.77 -3.70 -8.23
CA TRP A 86 -12.12 -4.07 -7.82
C TRP A 86 -12.99 -4.51 -9.00
N ARG A 87 -12.86 -3.86 -10.17
CA ARG A 87 -13.59 -4.28 -11.38
C ARG A 87 -13.18 -5.69 -11.85
N ARG A 88 -11.92 -6.08 -11.67
CA ARG A 88 -11.41 -7.43 -12.02
C ARG A 88 -11.80 -8.51 -11.01
N SER A 89 -12.21 -8.12 -9.81
CA SER A 89 -12.53 -9.03 -8.70
C SER A 89 -14.04 -9.31 -8.59
N VAL A 90 -14.84 -8.80 -9.53
CA VAL A 90 -16.28 -9.06 -9.70
C VAL A 90 -16.45 -10.01 -10.87
#